data_AF-A0A383DB97-F1
#
_entry.id   AF-A0A383DB97-F1
#
_cell.length_a   1.000
_cell.length_b   1.000
_cell.length_c   1.000
_cell.angle_alpha   90.00
_cell.angle_beta   90.00
_cell.angle_gamma   90.00
#
_symmetry.space_group_name_H-M   'P 1'
#
loop_
_entity.id
_entity.type
_entity.pdbx_description
1 polymer ?
#
loop_
_entity_poly.entity_id
_entity_poly.type
_entity_poly.pdbx_seq_one_letter_code
_entity_poly.pdbx_strand_id
1 'polypeptide(L)' 'MSSETLNLHESHQTLLEISIPGRSGIRLPESDVPAQELPDNALLRDNLSLPEVSELD' A
#
# COMPACT_ATOMS: atom_id res chain seq x y z
N MET A 1 -18.73 30.75 24.26
CA MET A 1 -17.33 30.36 23.94
C MET A 1 -17.33 28.86 23.82
N SER A 2 -17.74 28.37 22.64
CA SER A 2 -18.08 26.97 22.41
C SER A 2 -16.81 26.13 22.35
N SER A 3 -16.65 25.29 23.36
CA SER A 3 -15.67 24.23 23.43
C SER A 3 -16.00 23.16 22.40
N GLU A 4 -15.21 23.05 21.33
CA GLU A 4 -15.12 21.80 20.57
C GLU A 4 -13.78 21.77 19.84
N THR A 5 -12.72 21.50 20.60
CA THR A 5 -11.46 21.04 20.03
C THR A 5 -11.75 19.65 19.47
N LEU A 6 -12.01 19.57 18.15
CA LEU A 6 -12.09 18.31 17.43
C LEU A 6 -10.76 17.58 17.65
N ASN A 7 -10.78 16.62 18.57
CA ASN A 7 -9.72 15.63 18.72
C ASN A 7 -9.80 14.75 17.47
N LEU A 8 -9.11 15.16 16.40
CA LEU A 8 -8.80 14.27 15.31
C LEU A 8 -8.11 13.08 15.97
N HIS A 9 -8.75 11.93 15.95
CA HIS A 9 -8.04 10.70 16.22
C HIS A 9 -7.02 10.58 15.08
N GLU A 10 -5.79 11.08 15.28
CA GLU A 10 -4.64 10.64 14.51
C GLU A 10 -4.52 9.15 14.80
N SER A 11 -5.19 8.33 14.00
CA SER A 11 -5.14 6.89 14.16
C SER A 11 -3.71 6.46 13.84
N HIS A 12 -2.93 6.13 14.87
CA HIS A 12 -1.62 5.50 14.76
C HIS A 12 -1.72 4.05 14.24
N GLN A 13 -2.56 3.81 13.24
CA GLN A 13 -2.70 2.50 12.61
C GLN A 13 -1.63 2.35 11.53
N THR A 14 -0.94 1.22 11.52
CA THR A 14 0.02 0.91 10.47
C THR A 14 -0.70 0.49 9.18
N LEU A 15 -0.04 0.62 8.03
CA LEU A 15 -0.60 0.14 6.76
C LEU A 15 -0.91 -1.38 6.79
N LEU A 16 -0.14 -2.15 7.56
CA LEU A 16 -0.38 -3.59 7.74
C LEU A 16 -1.67 -3.87 8.52
N GLU A 17 -2.01 -3.03 9.50
CA GLU A 17 -3.23 -3.17 10.30
C GLU A 17 -4.50 -2.88 9.50
N ILE A 18 -4.42 -1.97 8.51
CA ILE A 18 -5.53 -1.63 7.63
C ILE A 18 -5.52 -2.40 6.29
N SER A 19 -4.62 -3.36 6.14
CA SER A 19 -4.46 -4.15 4.92
C SER A 19 -5.63 -5.11 4.70
N ILE A 20 -6.14 -5.18 3.47
CA ILE A 20 -7.21 -6.10 3.08
C ILE A 20 -6.74 -6.94 1.87
N PRO A 21 -6.68 -8.28 1.97
CA PRO A 21 -6.24 -9.12 0.86
C PRO A 21 -7.02 -8.89 -0.43
N GLY A 22 -6.31 -8.80 -1.54
CA GLY A 22 -6.82 -8.50 -2.88
C GLY A 22 -7.05 -7.02 -3.15
N ARG A 23 -6.81 -6.12 -2.19
CA ARG A 23 -7.00 -4.68 -2.37
C ARG A 23 -5.82 -4.07 -3.13
N SER A 24 -6.15 -3.28 -4.15
CA SER A 24 -5.15 -2.65 -5.02
C SER A 24 -5.06 -1.15 -4.73
N GLY A 25 -3.83 -0.63 -4.65
CA GLY A 25 -3.54 0.78 -4.43
C GLY A 25 -4.03 1.65 -5.58
N ILE A 26 -3.39 1.48 -6.73
CA ILE A 26 -3.65 2.26 -7.93
C ILE A 26 -3.48 1.37 -9.17
N ARG A 27 -4.00 1.84 -10.30
CA ARG A 27 -3.60 1.31 -11.60
C ARG A 27 -2.24 1.90 -11.96
N LEU A 28 -1.22 1.05 -12.08
CA LEU A 28 0.12 1.48 -12.48
C LEU A 28 0.08 2.11 -13.89
N PRO A 29 0.77 3.24 -14.12
CA PRO A 29 0.92 3.81 -15.45
C PRO A 29 1.83 2.95 -16.34
N GLU A 30 1.86 3.26 -17.63
CA GLU A 30 2.82 2.65 -18.56
C GLU A 30 4.26 3.03 -18.18
N SER A 31 5.18 2.07 -18.23
CA SER A 31 6.61 2.28 -17.94
C SER A 31 7.29 2.92 -19.14
N ASP A 32 8.00 4.03 -18.91
CA ASP A 32 8.91 4.65 -19.87
C ASP A 32 10.26 3.92 -19.97
N VAL A 33 10.56 3.06 -19.00
CA VAL A 33 11.75 2.21 -18.97
C VAL A 33 11.44 0.85 -19.63
N PRO A 34 12.32 0.36 -20.53
CA PRO A 34 12.18 -0.97 -21.11
C PRO A 34 12.17 -2.08 -20.06
N ALA A 35 11.39 -3.14 -20.30
CA ALA A 35 11.40 -4.32 -19.45
C ALA A 35 12.79 -5.00 -19.46
N GLN A 36 13.20 -5.50 -18.30
CA GLN A 36 14.42 -6.28 -18.13
C GLN A 36 14.10 -7.69 -17.67
N GLU A 37 14.99 -8.64 -17.97
CA GLU A 37 14.86 -10.01 -17.48
C GLU A 37 14.97 -10.04 -15.95
N LEU A 38 14.13 -10.86 -15.32
CA LEU A 38 14.18 -11.06 -13.89
C LEU A 38 15.44 -11.88 -13.51
N PRO A 39 15.96 -11.69 -12.28
CA PRO A 39 16.99 -12.58 -11.72
C PRO A 39 16.56 -14.05 -11.70
N ASP A 40 17.51 -14.95 -11.43
CA ASP A 40 17.24 -16.37 -11.17
C ASP A 40 16.13 -16.53 -10.11
N ASN A 41 15.20 -17.45 -10.34
CA ASN A 41 14.08 -17.76 -9.44
C ASN A 41 14.54 -18.03 -8.01
N ALA A 42 15.73 -18.58 -7.80
CA ALA A 42 16.28 -18.80 -6.45
C ALA A 42 16.49 -17.50 -5.65
N LEU A 43 16.54 -16.35 -6.32
CA LEU A 43 16.66 -15.02 -5.71
C LEU A 43 15.31 -14.30 -5.59
N LEU A 44 14.26 -14.83 -6.20
CA LEU A 44 12.92 -14.23 -6.18
C LEU A 44 12.13 -14.66 -4.95
N ARG A 45 11.17 -13.83 -4.57
CA ARG A 45 10.23 -14.13 -3.48
C ARG A 45 8.89 -14.48 -4.08
N ASP A 46 8.36 -15.65 -3.74
CA ASP A 46 7.03 -16.08 -4.20
C ASP A 46 5.90 -15.26 -3.56
N ASN A 47 6.13 -14.76 -2.35
CA ASN A 47 5.16 -13.95 -1.61
C ASN A 47 5.81 -12.67 -1.05
N LEU A 48 5.14 -11.55 -1.30
CA LEU A 48 5.52 -10.23 -0.78
C LEU A 48 4.56 -9.85 0.34
N SER A 49 5.06 -9.72 1.57
CA SER A 49 4.27 -9.28 2.73
C SER A 49 4.06 -7.77 2.73
N LEU A 50 3.60 -7.23 1.60
CA LEU A 50 3.28 -5.81 1.44
C LEU A 50 1.82 -5.57 1.85
N PRO A 51 1.49 -4.40 2.39
CA PRO A 51 0.11 -4.04 2.68
C PRO A 51 -0.69 -3.87 1.38
N GLU A 52 -1.94 -4.31 1.41
CA GLU A 52 -2.92 -4.23 0.33
C GLU A 52 -3.98 -3.18 0.73
N VAL A 53 -3.78 -1.94 0.28
CA VAL A 53 -4.59 -0.75 0.63
C VAL A 53 -4.93 0.05 -0.63
N SER A 54 -6.01 0.85 -0.64
CA SER A 54 -6.46 1.70 -1.76
C SER A 54 -6.22 3.18 -1.46
N GLU A 55 -6.08 4.02 -2.49
CA GLU A 55 -5.88 5.48 -2.34
C GLU A 55 -7.17 6.23 -1.93
N LEU A 56 -8.33 5.73 -2.35
CA LEU A 56 -9.62 6.42 -2.23
C LEU A 56 -10.48 5.97 -1.03
N ASP A 57 -9.99 5.04 -0.22
CA ASP A 57 -10.70 4.57 0.99
C ASP A 57 -10.55 5.53 2.18
#